data_AF-A0A519M865-F1
#
_entry.id   AF-A0A519M865-F1
#
_cell.length_a   1.000
_cell.length_b   1.000
_cell.length_c   1.000
_cell.angle_alpha   90.00
_cell.angle_beta   90.00
_cell.angle_gamma   90.00
#
_symmetry.space_group_name_H-M   'P 1'
#
loop_
_entity.id
_entity.type
_entity.pdbx_description
1 polymer ?
#
loop_
_entity_poly.entity_id
_entity_poly.type
_entity_poly.pdbx_seq_one_letter_code
_entity_poly.pdbx_strand_id
1 'polypeptide(L)'
;LAKQVDLDPTGAKDLAYELGSLGTNLFLVLATADEGKPMLTCYISKELVAEKGLNAGAVVRELGKYIQGGGGGQPFFATAGGKKVEGINEALNAAMEFVTGN
;
A
#
# COMPACT_ATOMS: atom_id res chain seq x y z
N LEU A 1 3.73 -8.06 3.16
CA LEU A 1 3.99 -7.24 4.37
C LEU A 1 3.03 -6.07 4.38
N ALA A 2 2.36 -5.82 5.51
CA ALA A 2 1.54 -4.63 5.71
C ALA A 2 1.96 -3.97 7.04
N LYS A 3 2.38 -2.71 7.03
CA LYS A 3 2.92 -2.06 8.24
C LYS A 3 2.79 -0.53 8.21
N GLN A 4 2.47 0.06 9.37
CA GLN A 4 2.63 1.50 9.58
C GLN A 4 4.09 1.81 9.94
N VAL A 5 4.65 2.83 9.30
CA VAL A 5 6.04 3.27 9.50
C VAL A 5 6.09 4.71 9.99
N ASP A 6 7.11 5.03 10.78
CA ASP A 6 7.39 6.38 11.27
C ASP A 6 8.26 7.12 10.23
N LEU A 7 7.62 7.45 9.10
CA LEU A 7 8.21 8.17 7.96
C LEU A 7 7.16 9.14 7.40
N ASP A 8 7.63 10.15 6.68
CA ASP A 8 6.76 10.95 5.81
C ASP A 8 6.35 10.14 4.55
N PRO A 9 5.37 10.62 3.75
CA PRO A 9 4.94 9.93 2.54
C PRO A 9 6.05 9.72 1.49
N THR A 10 7.04 10.61 1.44
CA THR A 10 8.18 10.50 0.50
C THR A 10 9.11 9.37 0.94
N GLY A 11 9.50 9.34 2.22
CA GLY A 11 10.33 8.28 2.79
C GLY A 11 9.68 6.91 2.69
N ALA A 12 8.36 6.81 2.91
CA ALA A 12 7.63 5.55 2.72
C ALA A 12 7.60 5.10 1.25
N LYS A 13 7.49 6.05 0.30
CA LYS A 13 7.62 5.74 -1.12
C LYS A 13 9.01 5.22 -1.46
N ASP A 14 10.05 5.92 -1.02
CA ASP A 14 11.43 5.54 -1.32
C ASP A 14 11.77 4.17 -0.72
N LEU A 15 11.36 3.90 0.52
CA LEU A 15 11.49 2.59 1.15
C LEU A 15 10.76 1.49 0.36
N ALA A 16 9.56 1.77 -0.14
CA ALA A 16 8.81 0.80 -0.94
C ALA A 16 9.53 0.45 -2.25
N TYR A 17 10.12 1.43 -2.93
CA TYR A 17 10.94 1.20 -4.13
C TYR A 17 12.24 0.47 -3.82
N GLU A 18 12.93 0.83 -2.74
CA GLU A 18 14.16 0.17 -2.32
C GLU A 18 13.88 -1.32 -2.05
N LEU A 19 12.90 -1.64 -1.21
CA LEU A 19 12.49 -3.02 -0.94
C LEU A 19 12.06 -3.77 -2.20
N GLY A 20 11.31 -3.10 -3.09
CA GLY A 20 10.88 -3.66 -4.37
C GLY A 20 12.03 -3.91 -5.36
N SER A 21 13.16 -3.20 -5.21
CA SER A 21 14.35 -3.41 -6.02
C SER A 21 15.24 -4.55 -5.51
N LEU A 22 15.17 -4.84 -4.20
CA LEU A 22 15.97 -5.87 -3.54
C LEU A 22 15.34 -7.27 -3.62
N GLY A 23 14.03 -7.36 -3.89
CA GLY A 23 13.29 -8.62 -3.77
C GLY A 23 12.32 -8.90 -4.92
N THR A 24 12.13 -10.19 -5.18
CA THR A 24 11.01 -10.73 -5.96
C THR A 24 9.91 -11.23 -5.02
N ASN A 25 8.72 -11.51 -5.56
CA ASN A 25 7.56 -12.01 -4.81
C ASN A 25 7.17 -11.10 -3.64
N LEU A 26 7.31 -9.77 -3.81
CA LEU A 26 6.97 -8.80 -2.79
C LEU A 26 5.56 -8.24 -3.02
N PHE A 27 4.71 -8.39 -2.02
CA PHE A 27 3.51 -7.59 -1.82
C PHE A 27 3.69 -6.75 -0.56
N LEU A 28 3.71 -5.43 -0.72
CA LEU A 28 4.00 -4.47 0.33
C LEU A 28 2.91 -3.41 0.40
N VAL A 29 2.40 -3.16 1.60
CA VAL A 29 1.59 -1.98 1.92
C VAL A 29 2.22 -1.28 3.12
N LEU A 30 2.59 -0.02 2.94
CA LEU A 30 3.05 0.86 4.00
C LEU A 30 1.97 1.91 4.29
N ALA A 31 1.82 2.26 5.56
CA ALA A 31 0.99 3.37 5.97
C ALA A 31 1.83 4.42 6.70
N THR A 32 1.52 5.69 6.45
CA THR A 32 2.08 6.83 7.19
C THR A 32 0.94 7.71 7.70
N ALA A 33 1.21 8.45 8.78
CA ALA A 33 0.29 9.41 9.38
C ALA A 33 1.05 10.71 9.63
N ASP A 34 1.26 11.48 8.57
CA ASP A 34 2.04 12.71 8.61
C ASP A 34 1.11 13.92 8.72
N GLU A 35 1.33 14.79 9.71
CA GLU A 35 0.49 15.95 10.01
C GLU A 35 -1.03 15.64 10.06
N GLY A 36 -1.40 14.48 10.61
CA GLY A 36 -2.80 14.04 10.70
C GLY A 36 -3.41 13.60 9.36
N LYS A 37 -2.60 13.41 8.32
CA LYS A 37 -3.03 12.91 7.00
C LYS A 37 -2.56 11.47 6.82
N PRO A 38 -3.48 10.50 6.77
CA PRO A 38 -3.11 9.13 6.45
C PRO A 38 -2.76 9.00 4.96
N MET A 39 -1.69 8.27 4.68
CA MET A 39 -1.29 7.85 3.35
C MET A 39 -1.01 6.35 3.34
N LEU A 40 -1.44 5.67 2.28
CA LEU A 40 -1.12 4.28 1.98
C LEU A 40 -0.24 4.24 0.74
N THR A 41 0.84 3.48 0.81
CA THR A 41 1.75 3.19 -0.30
C THR A 41 1.75 1.70 -0.54
N CYS A 42 1.44 1.27 -1.76
CA CYS A 42 1.48 -0.13 -2.14
C CYS A 42 2.52 -0.36 -3.24
N TYR A 43 3.34 -1.39 -3.04
CA TYR A 43 4.25 -1.93 -4.04
C TYR A 43 3.96 -3.40 -4.24
N ILE A 44 3.89 -3.85 -5.48
CA ILE A 44 3.73 -5.25 -5.86
C ILE A 44 4.79 -5.55 -6.90
N SER A 45 5.61 -6.58 -6.68
CA SER A 45 6.62 -6.99 -7.67
C SER A 45 5.96 -7.29 -9.02
N LYS A 46 6.63 -6.91 -10.11
CA LYS A 46 6.04 -6.92 -11.47
C LYS A 46 5.65 -8.33 -11.93
N GLU A 47 6.39 -9.35 -11.50
CA GLU A 47 6.07 -10.75 -11.72
C GLU A 47 4.78 -11.16 -11.01
N LEU A 48 4.50 -10.66 -9.80
CA LEU A 48 3.22 -10.92 -9.13
C LEU A 48 2.05 -10.23 -9.83
N VAL A 49 2.28 -9.03 -10.35
CA VAL A 49 1.31 -8.34 -11.22
C VAL A 49 1.01 -9.20 -12.45
N ALA A 50 2.03 -9.73 -13.11
CA ALA A 50 1.89 -10.51 -14.34
C ALA A 50 1.29 -11.91 -14.12
N GLU A 51 1.77 -12.63 -13.12
CA GLU A 51 1.43 -14.04 -12.88
C GLU A 51 0.15 -14.22 -12.09
N LYS A 52 -0.11 -13.34 -11.12
CA LYS A 52 -1.29 -13.44 -10.23
C LYS A 52 -2.38 -12.41 -10.55
N GLY A 53 -2.18 -11.57 -11.56
CA GLY A 53 -3.11 -10.50 -11.91
C GLY A 53 -3.30 -9.45 -10.81
N LEU A 54 -2.36 -9.36 -9.86
CA LEU A 54 -2.42 -8.39 -8.78
C LEU A 54 -2.24 -6.97 -9.30
N ASN A 55 -2.87 -5.99 -8.64
CA ASN A 55 -2.82 -4.60 -9.07
C ASN A 55 -2.80 -3.66 -7.86
N ALA A 56 -1.67 -2.97 -7.66
CA ALA A 56 -1.48 -2.03 -6.56
C ALA A 56 -2.51 -0.89 -6.58
N GLY A 57 -2.89 -0.41 -7.76
CA GLY A 57 -3.92 0.61 -7.94
C GLY A 57 -5.30 0.16 -7.44
N ALA A 58 -5.68 -1.08 -7.73
CA ALA A 58 -6.92 -1.67 -7.21
C ALA A 58 -6.86 -1.86 -5.69
N VAL A 59 -5.73 -2.37 -5.17
CA VAL A 59 -5.49 -2.56 -3.74
C VAL A 59 -5.67 -1.23 -2.99
N VAL A 60 -4.94 -0.17 -3.35
CA VAL A 60 -5.03 1.10 -2.60
C VAL A 60 -6.38 1.80 -2.78
N ARG A 61 -7.10 1.55 -3.88
CA ARG A 61 -8.46 2.07 -4.06
C ARG A 61 -9.44 1.39 -3.09
N GLU A 62 -9.29 0.10 -2.84
CA GLU A 62 -10.08 -0.61 -1.83
C GLU A 62 -9.69 -0.16 -0.43
N LEU A 63 -8.39 -0.21 -0.12
CA LEU A 63 -7.87 0.13 1.21
C LEU A 63 -8.06 1.60 1.57
N GLY A 64 -8.04 2.50 0.58
CA GLY A 64 -8.26 3.94 0.76
C GLY A 64 -9.61 4.26 1.40
N LYS A 65 -10.63 3.41 1.24
CA LYS A 65 -11.96 3.62 1.84
C LYS A 65 -11.91 3.63 3.37
N TYR A 66 -11.06 2.80 3.99
CA TYR A 66 -10.92 2.73 5.45
C TYR A 66 -10.41 4.05 6.05
N ILE A 67 -9.55 4.75 5.32
CA ILE A 67 -9.00 6.07 5.71
C ILE A 67 -9.83 7.25 5.18
N GLN A 68 -11.05 7.01 4.70
CA GLN A 68 -11.93 8.01 4.05
C GLN A 68 -11.25 8.73 2.88
N GLY A 69 -10.54 7.95 2.08
CA GLY A 69 -9.66 8.42 1.03
C GLY A 69 -9.94 7.79 -0.32
N GLY A 70 -9.04 8.08 -1.24
CA GLY A 70 -9.00 7.51 -2.57
C GLY A 70 -7.57 7.43 -3.08
N GLY A 71 -7.35 6.64 -4.11
CA GLY A 71 -6.01 6.39 -4.63
C GLY A 71 -6.00 5.82 -6.02
N GLY A 72 -4.78 5.67 -6.53
CA GLY A 72 -4.48 5.15 -7.86
C GLY A 72 -2.98 5.13 -8.12
N GLY A 73 -2.62 4.64 -9.29
CA GLY A 73 -1.23 4.49 -9.69
C GLY A 73 -1.08 3.45 -10.77
N GLN A 74 0.13 2.92 -10.88
CA GLN A 74 0.50 1.86 -11.78
C GLN A 74 0.18 0.49 -11.17
N PRO A 75 0.07 -0.58 -11.98
CA PRO A 75 -0.20 -1.92 -11.46
C PRO A 75 0.79 -2.43 -10.41
N PHE A 76 2.06 -2.00 -10.48
CA PHE A 76 3.11 -2.41 -9.54
C PHE A 76 3.33 -1.41 -8.39
N PHE A 77 2.79 -0.18 -8.50
CA PHE A 77 2.99 0.85 -7.50
C PHE A 77 1.82 1.84 -7.49
N ALA A 78 1.22 2.05 -6.33
CA ALA A 78 0.12 3.00 -6.18
C ALA A 78 0.06 3.58 -4.78
N THR A 79 -0.65 4.69 -4.65
CA THR A 79 -0.85 5.37 -3.37
C THR A 79 -2.30 5.77 -3.16
N ALA A 80 -2.75 5.83 -1.92
CA ALA A 80 -4.02 6.44 -1.52
C ALA A 80 -3.80 7.42 -0.37
N GLY A 81 -4.49 8.57 -0.43
CA GLY A 81 -4.53 9.54 0.66
C GLY A 81 -5.93 9.67 1.21
N GLY A 82 -6.04 9.97 2.51
CA GLY A 82 -7.32 10.07 3.20
C GLY A 82 -7.36 11.16 4.26
N LYS A 83 -8.37 11.09 5.12
CA LYS A 83 -8.61 12.05 6.22
C LYS A 83 -8.76 11.39 7.59
N LYS A 84 -8.91 10.06 7.65
CA LYS A 84 -9.16 9.30 8.88
C LYS A 84 -7.94 8.47 9.24
N VAL A 85 -7.07 9.00 10.12
CA VAL A 85 -5.86 8.30 10.59
C VAL A 85 -6.19 7.01 11.32
N GLU A 86 -7.31 7.01 12.05
CA GLU A 86 -7.76 5.87 12.84
C GLU A 86 -8.06 4.64 11.97
N GLY A 87 -8.34 4.84 10.68
CA GLY A 87 -8.61 3.77 9.71
C GLY A 87 -7.38 3.03 9.19
N ILE A 88 -6.16 3.44 9.57
CA ILE A 88 -4.92 2.80 9.11
C ILE A 88 -4.85 1.34 9.55
N ASN A 89 -5.23 1.03 10.79
CA ASN A 89 -5.14 -0.33 11.31
C ASN A 89 -6.05 -1.29 10.54
N GLU A 90 -7.29 -0.88 10.27
CA GLU A 90 -8.22 -1.66 9.45
C GLU A 90 -7.73 -1.82 8.01
N ALA A 91 -7.17 -0.76 7.41
CA ALA A 91 -6.59 -0.84 6.06
C ALA A 91 -5.43 -1.84 5.99
N LEU A 92 -4.53 -1.84 6.98
CA LEU A 92 -3.39 -2.77 7.01
C LEU A 92 -3.82 -4.22 7.26
N ASN A 93 -4.84 -4.43 8.09
CA ASN A 93 -5.41 -5.76 8.30
C ASN A 93 -6.06 -6.29 7.01
N ALA A 94 -6.89 -5.47 6.35
CA ALA A 94 -7.52 -5.82 5.08
C ALA A 94 -6.49 -6.07 3.95
N ALA A 95 -5.34 -5.39 3.98
CA ALA A 95 -4.27 -5.62 3.02
C ALA A 95 -3.75 -7.07 3.00
N MET A 96 -3.82 -7.78 4.13
CA MET A 96 -3.37 -9.18 4.23
C MET A 96 -4.26 -10.13 3.44
N GLU A 97 -5.55 -9.82 3.28
CA GLU A 97 -6.51 -10.68 2.56
C GLU A 97 -6.15 -10.85 1.08
N PHE A 98 -5.49 -9.85 0.47
CA PHE A 98 -5.02 -9.90 -0.92
C PHE A 98 -3.93 -10.94 -1.18
N VAL A 99 -3.28 -11.45 -0.12
CA VAL A 99 -2.19 -12.44 -0.23
C VAL A 99 -2.48 -13.76 0.48
N THR A 100 -3.45 -13.79 1.41
CA THR A 100 -3.84 -15.01 2.13
C THR A 100 -5.07 -15.71 1.57
N GLY A 101 -5.74 -15.13 0.56
CA GLY A 101 -6.97 -15.69 -0.02
C GLY A 101 -7.10 -15.42 -1.52
N ASN A 102 -6.57 -16.34 -2.33
CA ASN A 102 -7.09 -16.89 -3.59
C ASN A 102 -6.11 -17.94 -4.15
#